data_AF-A0A2V7T8B9-F1
#
_entry.id   AF-A0A2V7T8B9-F1
#
_cell.length_a   1.000
_cell.length_b   1.000
_cell.length_c   1.000
_cell.angle_alpha   90.00
_cell.angle_beta   90.00
_cell.angle_gamma   90.00
#
_symmetry.space_group_name_H-M   'P 1'
#
loop_
_entity.id
_entity.type
_entity.pdbx_description
1 polymer ?
#
loop_
_entity_poly.entity_id
_entity_poly.type
_entity_poly.pdbx_seq_one_letter_code
_entity_poly.pdbx_strand_id
1 'polypeptide(L)'
;MKSHPLQLLVLAVVAVLAGCSKKPGRRAQVVECSSISLDAKGTTQCLVGLYHWSVADAQKTATDRAHELDSLKTHQEDSVWALGSVKHRRDLQSCQHADDQLRSCLLVAGWPLSRVKATQDSMWNAELPTHRRELQTCIAKRDFNLSSCLTLYYKWDSERALATADSVTRARLAR
;
A
#
# COMPACT_ATOMS: atom_id res chain seq x y z
N MET A 1 -23.29 50.48 -43.87
CA MET A 1 -22.17 49.62 -44.31
C MET A 1 -20.98 49.84 -43.39
N LYS A 2 -20.27 48.75 -43.06
CA LYS A 2 -18.93 48.66 -42.41
C LYS A 2 -18.85 48.65 -40.88
N SER A 3 -19.23 47.50 -40.31
CA SER A 3 -18.79 47.05 -38.98
C SER A 3 -18.12 45.67 -39.11
N HIS A 4 -17.09 45.55 -39.93
CA HIS A 4 -16.39 44.28 -40.19
C HIS A 4 -14.87 44.23 -39.92
N PRO A 5 -14.13 45.32 -39.62
CA PRO A 5 -12.67 45.17 -39.46
C PRO A 5 -12.28 44.58 -38.09
N LEU A 6 -13.08 44.80 -37.04
CA LEU A 6 -12.77 44.32 -35.68
C LEU A 6 -13.06 42.83 -35.47
N GLN A 7 -14.11 42.28 -36.09
CA GLN A 7 -14.44 40.86 -35.97
C GLN A 7 -13.42 39.95 -36.67
N LEU A 8 -12.89 40.39 -37.82
CA LEU A 8 -11.84 39.66 -38.54
C LEU A 8 -10.51 39.64 -37.76
N LEU A 9 -10.20 40.71 -37.03
CA LEU A 9 -8.99 40.81 -36.22
C LEU A 9 -9.04 39.89 -34.99
N VAL A 10 -10.21 39.76 -34.34
CA VAL A 10 -10.40 38.86 -33.20
C VAL A 10 -10.35 37.38 -33.64
N LEU A 11 -10.93 37.04 -34.79
CA LEU A 11 -10.86 35.68 -35.34
C LEU A 11 -9.43 35.29 -35.77
N ALA A 12 -8.65 36.24 -36.29
CA ALA A 12 -7.25 35.99 -36.65
C ALA A 12 -6.35 35.73 -35.44
N VAL A 13 -6.59 36.42 -34.31
CA VAL A 13 -5.79 36.22 -33.08
C VAL A 13 -6.11 34.87 -32.40
N VAL A 14 -7.37 34.42 -32.45
CA VAL A 14 -7.75 33.09 -31.92
C VAL A 14 -7.20 31.95 -32.80
N ALA A 15 -7.11 32.14 -34.12
CA ALA A 15 -6.53 31.14 -35.03
C ALA A 15 -5.01 30.94 -34.83
N VAL A 16 -4.28 31.98 -34.42
CA VAL A 16 -2.83 31.89 -34.17
C VAL A 16 -2.51 31.13 -32.87
N LEU A 17 -3.42 31.11 -31.88
CA LEU A 17 -3.24 30.33 -30.65
C LEU A 17 -3.57 28.84 -30.81
N ALA A 18 -4.26 28.44 -31.89
CA ALA A 18 -4.52 27.04 -32.23
C ALA A 18 -3.41 26.38 -33.08
N GLY A 19 -2.42 27.15 -33.53
CA GLY A 19 -1.46 26.77 -34.57
C GLY A 19 -0.11 26.21 -34.10
N CYS A 20 0.01 25.71 -32.86
CA CYS A 20 1.22 25.01 -32.39
C CYS A 20 0.84 23.79 -31.55
N SER A 21 0.15 22.83 -32.15
CA SER A 21 -0.02 21.48 -31.61
C SER A 21 1.32 20.72 -31.64
N LYS A 22 2.26 21.16 -30.79
CA LYS A 22 3.43 20.33 -30.46
C LYS A 22 2.88 19.04 -29.87
N LYS A 23 3.25 17.89 -30.47
CA LYS A 23 2.95 16.58 -29.91
C LYS A 23 3.31 16.61 -28.42
N PRO A 24 2.41 16.17 -27.51
CA PRO A 24 2.71 16.15 -26.09
C PRO A 24 4.02 15.39 -25.88
N GLY A 25 4.92 15.95 -25.07
CA GLY A 25 6.16 15.25 -24.72
C GLY A 25 5.84 13.91 -24.05
N ARG A 26 6.78 12.96 -24.09
CA ARG A 26 6.55 11.60 -23.54
C ARG A 26 5.96 11.60 -22.12
N ARG A 27 6.41 12.51 -21.24
CA ARG A 27 5.87 12.65 -19.88
C ARG A 27 4.40 13.08 -19.87
N ALA A 28 3.99 14.00 -20.74
CA ALA A 28 2.61 14.47 -20.82
C ALA A 28 1.67 13.35 -21.32
N GLN A 29 2.12 12.55 -22.28
CA GLN A 29 1.39 11.37 -22.78
C GLN A 29 1.15 10.34 -21.66
N VAL A 30 2.17 10.08 -20.84
CA VAL A 30 2.07 9.17 -19.70
C VAL A 30 1.10 9.72 -18.64
N VAL A 31 1.17 11.01 -18.33
CA VAL A 31 0.26 11.66 -17.37
C VAL A 31 -1.18 11.58 -17.86
N GLU A 32 -1.43 11.87 -19.13
CA GLU A 32 -2.77 11.78 -19.72
C GLU A 32 -3.30 10.34 -19.68
N CYS A 33 -2.54 9.38 -20.20
CA CYS A 33 -2.96 7.98 -20.22
C CYS A 33 -3.19 7.40 -18.81
N SER A 34 -2.35 7.79 -17.83
CA SER A 34 -2.51 7.35 -16.43
C SER A 34 -3.62 8.08 -15.67
N SER A 35 -4.09 9.24 -16.15
CA SER A 35 -5.24 9.93 -15.55
C SER A 35 -6.58 9.28 -15.91
N ILE A 36 -6.65 8.58 -17.03
CA ILE A 36 -7.85 7.93 -17.55
C ILE A 36 -7.89 6.43 -17.18
N SER A 37 -6.71 5.81 -17.10
CA SER A 37 -6.58 4.37 -16.84
C SER A 37 -6.39 4.09 -15.36
N LEU A 38 -7.08 3.06 -14.84
CA LEU A 38 -7.00 2.67 -13.43
C LEU A 38 -5.73 1.86 -13.08
N ASP A 39 -5.01 1.34 -14.09
CA ASP A 39 -3.83 0.51 -13.88
C ASP A 39 -2.76 0.69 -14.98
N ALA A 40 -1.60 0.06 -14.75
CA ALA A 40 -0.47 0.09 -15.68
C ALA A 40 -0.81 -0.55 -17.05
N LYS A 41 -1.71 -1.54 -17.09
CA LYS A 41 -2.09 -2.23 -18.33
C LYS A 41 -2.91 -1.30 -19.23
N GLY A 42 -3.92 -0.62 -18.69
CA GLY A 42 -4.71 0.38 -19.41
C GLY A 42 -3.83 1.54 -19.88
N THR A 43 -2.92 2.01 -19.01
CA THR A 43 -1.95 3.05 -19.39
C THR A 43 -1.05 2.59 -20.54
N THR A 44 -0.59 1.34 -20.53
CA THR A 44 0.20 0.74 -21.63
C THR A 44 -0.59 0.72 -22.93
N GLN A 45 -1.84 0.25 -22.89
CA GLN A 45 -2.71 0.19 -24.08
C GLN A 45 -2.98 1.58 -24.66
N CYS A 46 -3.18 2.58 -23.81
CA CYS A 46 -3.32 3.98 -24.22
C CYS A 46 -2.06 4.50 -24.90
N LEU A 47 -0.87 4.26 -24.33
CA LEU A 47 0.40 4.71 -24.91
C LEU A 47 0.72 4.03 -26.26
N VAL A 48 0.42 2.74 -26.40
CA VAL A 48 0.61 2.01 -27.67
C VAL A 48 -0.43 2.46 -28.70
N GLY A 49 -1.70 2.54 -28.30
CA GLY A 49 -2.81 2.85 -29.21
C GLY A 49 -2.82 4.29 -29.71
N LEU A 50 -2.64 5.26 -28.81
CA LEU A 50 -2.76 6.69 -29.13
C LEU A 50 -1.42 7.33 -29.51
N TYR A 51 -0.32 6.86 -28.91
CA TYR A 51 0.99 7.50 -29.05
C TYR A 51 2.03 6.64 -29.75
N HIS A 52 1.66 5.43 -30.19
CA HIS A 52 2.50 4.49 -30.95
C HIS A 52 3.84 4.17 -30.26
N TRP A 53 3.83 4.08 -28.93
CA TRP A 53 4.98 3.60 -28.18
C TRP A 53 5.26 2.13 -28.49
N SER A 54 6.52 1.72 -28.36
CA SER A 54 6.83 0.29 -28.29
C SER A 54 6.14 -0.31 -27.06
N VAL A 55 5.69 -1.56 -27.16
CA VAL A 55 5.02 -2.25 -26.04
C VAL A 55 5.93 -2.29 -24.81
N ALA A 56 7.23 -2.55 -25.01
CA ALA A 56 8.20 -2.62 -23.93
C ALA A 56 8.38 -1.27 -23.21
N ASP A 57 8.52 -0.16 -23.95
CA ASP A 57 8.69 1.16 -23.36
C ASP A 57 7.40 1.63 -22.67
N ALA A 58 6.24 1.36 -23.28
CA ALA A 58 4.94 1.69 -22.73
C ALA A 58 4.69 0.94 -21.41
N GLN A 59 4.96 -0.37 -21.38
CA GLN A 59 4.77 -1.19 -20.19
C GLN A 59 5.68 -0.74 -19.04
N LYS A 60 6.97 -0.52 -19.32
CA LYS A 60 7.92 -0.04 -18.32
C LYS A 60 7.46 1.29 -17.73
N THR A 61 7.19 2.26 -18.60
CA THR A 61 6.84 3.61 -18.16
C THR A 61 5.49 3.66 -17.45
N ALA A 62 4.52 2.86 -17.89
CA ALA A 62 3.24 2.72 -17.21
C ALA A 62 3.37 2.08 -15.82
N THR A 63 4.26 1.10 -15.67
CA THR A 63 4.55 0.45 -14.38
C THR A 63 5.23 1.44 -13.44
N ASP A 64 6.25 2.15 -13.91
CA ASP A 64 6.95 3.18 -13.13
C ASP A 64 5.97 4.27 -12.67
N ARG A 65 5.08 4.72 -13.57
CA ARG A 65 4.04 5.71 -13.25
C ARG A 65 3.01 5.19 -12.25
N ALA A 66 2.56 3.94 -12.39
CA ALA A 66 1.63 3.34 -11.44
C ALA A 66 2.25 3.27 -10.03
N HIS A 67 3.53 2.91 -9.93
CA HIS A 67 4.26 2.92 -8.67
C HIS A 67 4.42 4.33 -8.08
N GLU A 68 4.66 5.36 -8.91
CA GLU A 68 4.69 6.76 -8.47
C GLU A 68 3.33 7.21 -7.91
N LEU A 69 2.24 6.86 -8.58
CA LEU A 69 0.89 7.22 -8.14
C LEU A 69 0.52 6.51 -6.82
N ASP A 70 0.88 5.23 -6.69
CA ASP A 70 0.66 4.46 -5.47
C ASP A 70 1.47 5.01 -4.28
N SER A 71 2.72 5.42 -4.52
CA SER A 71 3.56 6.02 -3.48
C SER A 71 3.02 7.39 -3.04
N LEU A 72 2.53 8.22 -3.97
CA LEU A 72 1.88 9.50 -3.65
C LEU A 72 0.60 9.29 -2.84
N LYS A 73 -0.23 8.33 -3.24
CA LYS A 73 -1.43 7.95 -2.50
C LYS A 73 -1.10 7.49 -1.09
N THR A 74 -0.12 6.60 -0.95
CA THR A 74 0.34 6.10 0.36
C THR A 74 0.85 7.25 1.23
N HIS A 75 1.68 8.14 0.68
CA HIS A 75 2.17 9.32 1.38
C HIS A 75 1.05 10.25 1.84
N GLN A 76 0.02 10.44 1.01
CA GLN A 76 -1.15 11.24 1.37
C GLN A 76 -1.94 10.58 2.52
N GLU A 77 -2.20 9.27 2.44
CA GLU A 77 -2.87 8.51 3.49
C GLU A 77 -2.09 8.53 4.81
N ASP A 78 -0.76 8.36 4.75
CA ASP A 78 0.15 8.48 5.89
C ASP A 78 0.11 9.89 6.51
N SER A 79 0.10 10.92 5.67
CA SER A 79 0.05 12.32 6.13
C SER A 79 -1.24 12.62 6.87
N VAL A 80 -2.38 12.20 6.31
CA VAL A 80 -3.70 12.36 6.96
C VAL A 80 -3.75 11.56 8.26
N TRP A 81 -3.21 10.35 8.27
CA TRP A 81 -3.10 9.53 9.47
C TRP A 81 -2.25 10.20 10.56
N ALA A 82 -1.13 10.82 10.19
CA ALA A 82 -0.23 11.47 11.14
C ALA A 82 -0.88 12.64 11.90
N LEU A 83 -1.86 13.33 11.29
CA LEU A 83 -2.62 14.40 11.95
C LEU A 83 -3.34 13.90 13.21
N GLY A 84 -3.76 12.64 13.24
CA GLY A 84 -4.42 12.00 14.39
C GLY A 84 -3.48 11.40 15.44
N SER A 85 -2.16 11.58 15.32
CA SER A 85 -1.15 10.85 16.12
C SER A 85 -1.36 10.89 17.63
N VAL A 86 -1.82 12.01 18.20
CA VAL A 86 -2.13 12.12 19.63
C VAL A 86 -3.32 11.24 20.03
N LYS A 87 -4.38 11.22 19.22
CA LYS A 87 -5.53 10.32 19.42
C LYS A 87 -5.06 8.87 19.29
N HIS A 88 -4.32 8.54 18.23
CA HIS A 88 -3.83 7.19 17.99
C HIS A 88 -2.98 6.68 19.16
N ARG A 89 -2.12 7.52 19.74
CA ARG A 89 -1.35 7.16 20.94
C ARG A 89 -2.25 6.84 22.13
N ARG A 90 -3.31 7.63 22.35
CA ARG A 90 -4.28 7.40 23.43
C ARG A 90 -5.09 6.13 23.21
N ASP A 91 -5.54 5.90 21.98
CA ASP A 91 -6.28 4.68 21.61
C ASP A 91 -5.41 3.45 21.88
N LEU A 92 -4.14 3.47 21.47
CA LEU A 92 -3.20 2.37 21.72
C LEU A 92 -2.98 2.14 23.22
N GLN A 93 -2.73 3.19 23.99
CA GLN A 93 -2.58 3.09 25.45
C GLN A 93 -3.82 2.54 26.14
N SER A 94 -5.01 2.84 25.61
CA SER A 94 -6.27 2.34 26.16
C SER A 94 -6.50 0.88 25.78
N CYS A 95 -6.16 0.49 24.54
CA CYS A 95 -6.38 -0.85 24.02
C CYS A 95 -5.28 -1.86 24.41
N GLN A 96 -4.08 -1.43 24.81
CA GLN A 96 -2.96 -2.33 25.12
C GLN A 96 -3.22 -3.27 26.31
N HIS A 97 -4.15 -2.92 27.19
CA HIS A 97 -4.43 -3.70 28.42
C HIS A 97 -5.37 -4.89 28.19
N ALA A 98 -5.79 -5.12 26.94
CA ALA A 98 -6.69 -6.21 26.58
C ALA A 98 -6.00 -7.12 25.57
N ASP A 99 -5.24 -8.10 26.07
CA ASP A 99 -4.39 -8.99 25.25
C ASP A 99 -5.16 -9.67 24.10
N ASP A 100 -6.40 -10.10 24.34
CA ASP A 100 -7.22 -10.75 23.31
C ASP A 100 -8.13 -9.77 22.52
N GLN A 101 -8.08 -8.47 22.82
CA GLN A 101 -8.99 -7.47 22.24
C GLN A 101 -8.30 -6.28 21.58
N LEU A 102 -6.97 -6.20 21.55
CA LEU A 102 -6.27 -5.07 20.91
C LEU A 102 -6.80 -4.79 19.50
N ARG A 103 -6.93 -5.85 18.68
CA ARG A 103 -7.49 -5.76 17.32
C ARG A 103 -8.90 -5.17 17.33
N SER A 104 -9.80 -5.77 18.10
CA SER A 104 -11.21 -5.39 18.16
C SER A 104 -11.38 -3.96 18.72
N CYS A 105 -10.61 -3.61 19.74
CA CYS A 105 -10.59 -2.29 20.36
C CYS A 105 -10.15 -1.21 19.37
N LEU A 106 -9.04 -1.43 18.64
CA LEU A 106 -8.55 -0.47 17.65
C LEU A 106 -9.52 -0.32 16.46
N LEU A 107 -10.14 -1.42 16.01
CA LEU A 107 -11.17 -1.37 14.97
C LEU A 107 -12.38 -0.54 15.40
N VAL A 108 -12.86 -0.73 16.63
CA VAL A 108 -13.97 0.07 17.20
C VAL A 108 -13.57 1.54 17.39
N ALA A 109 -12.30 1.83 17.69
CA ALA A 109 -11.75 3.19 17.73
C ALA A 109 -11.65 3.88 16.35
N GLY A 110 -11.94 3.13 15.27
CA GLY A 110 -11.97 3.62 13.89
C GLY A 110 -10.65 3.47 13.14
N TRP A 111 -9.73 2.64 13.63
CA TRP A 111 -8.45 2.41 12.94
C TRP A 111 -8.66 1.61 11.65
N PRO A 112 -7.99 1.98 10.54
CA PRO A 112 -7.98 1.15 9.33
C PRO A 112 -7.38 -0.23 9.61
N LEU A 113 -7.96 -1.28 9.01
CA LEU A 113 -7.51 -2.65 9.20
C LEU A 113 -6.01 -2.85 8.91
N SER A 114 -5.47 -2.17 7.90
CA SER A 114 -4.04 -2.20 7.58
C SER A 114 -3.16 -1.70 8.72
N ARG A 115 -3.57 -0.59 9.38
CA ARG A 115 -2.86 -0.01 10.53
C ARG A 115 -2.97 -0.87 11.77
N VAL A 116 -4.13 -1.48 11.99
CA VAL A 116 -4.31 -2.43 13.10
C VAL A 116 -3.36 -3.62 12.93
N LYS A 117 -3.33 -4.24 11.74
CA LYS A 117 -2.40 -5.35 11.45
C LYS A 117 -0.94 -4.93 11.66
N ALA A 118 -0.53 -3.80 11.08
CA ALA A 118 0.84 -3.30 11.23
C ALA A 118 1.22 -3.02 12.70
N THR A 119 0.28 -2.53 13.52
CA THR A 119 0.49 -2.30 14.95
C THR A 119 0.65 -3.61 15.70
N GLN A 120 -0.22 -4.59 15.43
CA GLN A 120 -0.11 -5.93 16.03
C GLN A 120 1.22 -6.59 15.66
N ASP A 121 1.64 -6.51 14.40
CA ASP A 121 2.93 -7.04 13.95
C ASP A 121 4.10 -6.31 14.61
N SER A 122 4.03 -4.99 14.77
CA SER A 122 5.07 -4.22 15.45
C SER A 122 5.20 -4.59 16.92
N MET A 123 4.08 -4.76 17.62
CA MET A 123 4.08 -5.17 19.03
C MET A 123 4.62 -6.58 19.19
N TRP A 124 4.16 -7.51 18.36
CA TRP A 124 4.71 -8.86 18.27
C TRP A 124 6.23 -8.86 18.05
N ASN A 125 6.70 -8.04 17.12
CA ASN A 125 8.12 -7.97 16.80
C ASN A 125 8.98 -7.33 17.91
N ALA A 126 8.39 -6.47 18.75
CA ALA A 126 9.08 -5.88 19.89
C ALA A 126 9.44 -6.94 20.96
N GLU A 127 8.66 -8.02 21.05
CA GLU A 127 8.84 -9.09 22.05
C GLU A 127 9.55 -10.34 21.50
N LEU A 128 10.18 -10.25 20.32
CA LEU A 128 10.91 -11.37 19.70
C LEU A 128 11.87 -12.13 20.63
N PRO A 129 12.67 -11.48 21.50
CA PRO A 129 13.53 -12.21 22.43
C PRO A 129 12.75 -13.08 23.42
N THR A 130 11.57 -12.64 23.85
CA THR A 130 10.67 -13.41 24.70
C THR A 130 10.06 -14.56 23.91
N HIS A 131 9.48 -14.29 22.74
CA HIS A 131 8.90 -15.30 21.87
C HIS A 131 9.89 -16.41 21.49
N ARG A 132 11.18 -16.08 21.29
CA ARG A 132 12.23 -17.08 21.07
C ARG A 132 12.43 -17.99 22.28
N ARG A 133 12.41 -17.46 23.50
CA ARG A 133 12.55 -18.26 24.73
C ARG A 133 11.34 -19.18 24.94
N GLU A 134 10.15 -18.68 24.67
CA GLU A 134 8.90 -19.46 24.72
C GLU A 134 8.94 -20.62 23.71
N LEU A 135 9.35 -20.32 22.48
CA LEU A 135 9.54 -21.31 21.42
C LEU A 135 10.55 -22.39 21.82
N GLN A 136 11.73 -22.02 22.33
CA GLN A 136 12.72 -23.00 22.80
C GLN A 136 12.18 -23.85 23.96
N THR A 137 11.44 -23.23 24.88
CA THR A 137 10.82 -23.94 26.00
C THR A 137 9.80 -24.98 25.51
N CYS A 138 8.94 -24.61 24.56
CA CYS A 138 7.99 -25.54 23.96
C CYS A 138 8.66 -26.62 23.11
N ILE A 139 9.75 -26.30 22.41
CA ILE A 139 10.54 -27.30 21.65
C ILE A 139 11.18 -28.33 22.58
N ALA A 140 11.64 -27.92 23.76
CA ALA A 140 12.25 -28.82 24.74
C ALA A 140 11.21 -29.79 25.37
N LYS A 141 9.94 -29.38 25.45
CA LYS A 141 8.84 -30.23 25.92
C LYS A 141 8.45 -31.23 24.82
N ARG A 142 8.82 -32.50 24.99
CA ARG A 142 8.51 -33.55 24.00
C ARG A 142 7.05 -34.00 23.99
N ASP A 143 6.29 -33.71 25.04
CA ASP A 143 4.97 -34.29 25.26
C ASP A 143 3.81 -33.49 24.62
N PHE A 144 4.10 -32.38 23.93
CA PHE A 144 3.08 -31.48 23.38
C PHE A 144 3.30 -31.18 21.91
N ASN A 145 2.20 -31.00 21.17
CA ASN A 145 2.25 -30.33 19.87
C ASN A 145 2.74 -28.89 20.08
N LEU A 146 3.71 -28.46 19.26
CA LEU A 146 4.35 -27.16 19.38
C LEU A 146 3.35 -26.00 19.29
N SER A 147 2.39 -26.04 18.35
CA SER A 147 1.38 -24.98 18.23
C SER A 147 0.48 -24.94 19.46
N SER A 148 0.04 -26.10 19.95
CA SER A 148 -0.76 -26.20 21.18
C SER A 148 -0.02 -25.67 22.40
N CYS A 149 1.28 -25.96 22.53
CA CYS A 149 2.09 -25.44 23.63
C CYS A 149 2.13 -23.90 23.61
N LEU A 150 2.41 -23.32 22.43
CA LEU A 150 2.50 -21.86 22.25
C LEU A 150 1.16 -21.16 22.54
N THR A 151 0.05 -21.69 22.02
CA THR A 151 -1.28 -21.09 22.23
C THR A 151 -1.77 -21.25 23.67
N LEU A 152 -1.63 -22.43 24.28
CA LEU A 152 -2.20 -22.69 25.61
C LEU A 152 -1.40 -22.00 26.72
N TYR A 153 -0.07 -22.14 26.70
CA TYR A 153 0.82 -21.67 27.77
C TYR A 153 1.23 -20.21 27.61
N TYR A 154 1.44 -19.75 26.38
CA TYR A 154 1.99 -18.43 26.09
C TYR A 154 1.01 -17.51 25.36
N LYS A 155 -0.25 -17.96 25.15
CA LYS A 155 -1.31 -17.17 24.50
C LYS A 155 -0.93 -16.63 23.12
N TRP A 156 -0.09 -17.37 22.41
CA TRP A 156 0.20 -17.02 21.02
C TRP A 156 -1.07 -17.13 20.19
N ASP A 157 -1.26 -16.15 19.30
CA ASP A 157 -2.26 -16.22 18.24
C ASP A 157 -2.12 -17.55 17.47
N SER A 158 -3.26 -18.21 17.23
CA SER A 158 -3.30 -19.54 16.63
C SER A 158 -2.65 -19.60 15.25
N GLU A 159 -2.83 -18.57 14.41
CA GLU A 159 -2.21 -18.53 13.09
C GLU A 159 -0.69 -18.45 13.20
N ARG A 160 -0.18 -17.60 14.10
CA ARG A 160 1.26 -17.47 14.35
C ARG A 160 1.87 -18.74 14.95
N ALA A 161 1.17 -19.36 15.89
CA ALA A 161 1.61 -20.60 16.53
C ALA A 161 1.72 -21.75 15.51
N LEU A 162 0.70 -21.91 14.65
CA LEU A 162 0.69 -22.91 13.58
C LEU A 162 1.79 -22.64 12.55
N ALA A 163 1.88 -21.41 12.03
CA ALA A 163 2.90 -21.04 11.05
C ALA A 163 4.33 -21.26 11.58
N THR A 164 4.56 -20.97 12.86
CA THR A 164 5.85 -21.22 13.52
C THR A 164 6.12 -22.72 13.66
N ALA A 165 5.14 -23.50 14.09
CA ALA A 165 5.27 -24.95 14.21
C ALA A 165 5.59 -25.62 12.85
N ASP A 166 4.91 -25.19 11.79
CA ASP A 166 5.16 -25.66 10.42
C ASP A 166 6.55 -25.25 9.92
N SER A 167 6.99 -24.02 10.22
CA SER A 167 8.33 -23.56 9.88
C SER A 167 9.42 -24.38 10.58
N VAL A 168 9.25 -24.69 11.88
CA VAL A 168 10.19 -25.52 12.64
C VAL A 168 10.21 -26.95 12.11
N THR A 169 9.04 -27.51 11.80
CA THR A 169 8.93 -28.86 11.24
C THR A 169 9.63 -28.95 9.89
N ARG A 170 9.39 -28.01 8.98
CA ARG A 170 10.10 -27.93 7.70
C ARG A 170 11.60 -27.78 7.87
N ALA A 171 12.05 -26.95 8.80
CA ALA A 171 13.47 -26.78 9.09
C ALA A 171 14.16 -28.03 9.66
N ARG A 172 13.40 -28.91 10.34
CA ARG A 172 13.91 -30.21 10.82
C ARG A 172 13.98 -31.25 9.71
N LEU A 173 13.01 -31.27 8.80
CA LEU A 173 12.97 -32.19 7.66
C LEU A 173 14.00 -31.84 6.57
N ALA A 174 14.43 -30.58 6.52
CA ALA A 174 15.46 -30.11 5.59
C ALA A 174 16.91 -30.35 6.08
N ARG A 175 17.09 -30.92 7.28
CA ARG A 175 18.39 -31.36 7.82
C ARG A 175 18.51 -32.86 7.71
#